data_AF-A0AAW7YY83-F1
#
_entry.id   AF-A0AAW7YY83-F1
#
_cell.length_a   1.000
_cell.length_b   1.000
_cell.length_c   1.000
_cell.angle_alpha   90.00
_cell.angle_beta   90.00
_cell.angle_gamma   90.00
#
_symmetry.space_group_name_H-M   'P 1'
#
loop_
_entity.id
_entity.type
_entity.pdbx_description
1 polymer ?
#
loop_
_entity_poly.entity_id
_entity_poly.type
_entity_poly.pdbx_seq_one_letter_code
_entity_poly.pdbx_strand_id
1 'polypeptide(L)' 'MSKQIVSTESAPAAIGPYSQATKIDELVFTSGQIPLDPATMEVVAGGISEQTKQV' A
#
# COMPACT_ATOMS: atom_id res chain seq x y z
N MET A 1 -2.01 -22.83 8.09
CA MET A 1 -2.38 -21.41 8.22
C MET A 1 -1.16 -20.62 8.71
N SER A 2 -0.24 -20.31 7.80
CA SER A 2 0.89 -19.42 8.11
C SER A 2 0.51 -17.99 7.74
N LYS A 3 0.54 -17.08 8.71
CA LYS A 3 0.30 -15.64 8.48
C LYS A 3 1.64 -14.95 8.23
N GLN A 4 1.77 -14.28 7.10
CA GLN A 4 2.93 -13.46 6.75
C GLN A 4 2.52 -11.99 6.59
N ILE A 5 3.28 -11.09 7.20
CA ILE A 5 3.15 -9.65 7.00
C ILE A 5 3.94 -9.25 5.76
N VAL A 6 3.30 -8.48 4.88
CA VAL A 6 3.96 -7.93 3.69
C VAL A 6 4.39 -6.50 4.00
N SER A 7 5.67 -6.21 3.73
CA SER A 7 6.29 -4.89 3.85
C SER A 7 7.23 -4.67 2.67
N THR A 8 7.15 -3.50 2.03
CA THR A 8 8.01 -3.07 0.93
C THR A 8 8.23 -1.56 0.98
N GLU A 9 9.40 -1.13 0.52
CA GLU A 9 9.75 0.29 0.33
C GLU A 9 9.12 0.87 -0.95
N SER A 10 8.60 0.03 -1.85
CA SER A 10 7.97 0.46 -3.11
C SER A 10 6.50 0.87 -2.98
N ALA A 11 5.96 0.90 -1.76
CA ALA A 11 4.59 1.31 -1.47
C ALA A 11 4.57 2.25 -0.25
N PRO A 12 3.54 3.10 -0.09
CA PRO A 12 3.43 3.97 1.07
C PRO A 12 3.56 3.20 2.38
N ALA A 13 4.37 3.72 3.31
CA ALA A 13 4.66 3.05 4.56
C ALA A 13 3.38 2.86 5.39
N ALA A 14 3.25 1.70 6.05
CA ALA A 14 2.16 1.45 6.98
C ALA A 14 2.43 2.17 8.32
N ILE A 15 1.85 3.37 8.51
CA ILE A 15 2.00 4.17 9.73
C ILE A 15 0.78 3.96 10.62
N GLY A 16 0.88 3.03 11.57
CA GLY A 16 -0.18 2.74 12.52
C GLY A 16 -0.42 1.23 12.71
N PRO A 17 -1.50 0.83 13.38
CA PRO A 17 -1.77 -0.57 13.70
C PRO A 17 -2.38 -1.34 12.50
N TYR A 18 -1.72 -1.31 11.34
CA TYR A 18 -2.09 -2.06 10.14
C TYR A 18 -0.85 -2.55 9.37
N SER A 19 -1.06 -3.31 8.30
CA SER A 19 0.00 -3.80 7.41
C SER A 19 -0.33 -3.49 5.97
N GLN A 20 0.67 -3.22 5.12
CA GLN A 20 0.45 -2.96 3.68
C GLN A 20 -0.35 -4.11 3.03
N ALA A 21 0.01 -5.36 3.35
CA ALA A 21 -0.83 -6.53 3.12
C ALA A 21 -0.56 -7.62 4.16
N THR A 22 -1.49 -8.57 4.26
CA THR A 22 -1.30 -9.84 4.99
C THR A 22 -1.51 -11.00 4.03
N LYS A 23 -0.56 -11.94 3.98
CA LYS A 23 -0.67 -13.19 3.25
C LYS A 23 -1.05 -14.32 4.20
N ILE A 24 -2.02 -15.14 3.81
CA ILE A 24 -2.43 -16.36 4.51
C ILE A 24 -2.48 -17.48 3.48
N ASP A 25 -1.55 -18.43 3.59
CA ASP A 25 -1.34 -19.50 2.62
C ASP A 25 -1.23 -18.92 1.19
N GLU A 26 -2.18 -19.16 0.29
CA GLU A 26 -2.17 -18.63 -1.09
C GLU A 26 -2.93 -17.30 -1.29
N LEU A 27 -3.61 -16.81 -0.26
CA LEU A 27 -4.41 -15.59 -0.33
C LEU A 27 -3.63 -14.37 0.17
N VAL A 28 -3.74 -13.25 -0.54
CA VAL A 28 -3.16 -11.97 -0.14
C VAL A 28 -4.28 -10.96 0.04
N PHE A 29 -4.35 -10.36 1.23
CA PHE A 29 -5.28 -9.29 1.58
C PHE A 29 -4.50 -7.98 1.65
N THR A 30 -4.69 -7.11 0.66
CA THR A 30 -4.07 -5.79 0.63
C THR A 30 -4.90 -4.78 1.41
N SER A 31 -4.26 -3.81 2.05
CA SER A 31 -4.95 -2.63 2.56
C SER A 31 -5.47 -1.76 1.42
N GLY A 32 -6.40 -0.84 1.71
CA GLY A 32 -6.78 0.19 0.75
C GLY A 32 -5.58 1.09 0.43
N GLN A 33 -5.21 1.17 -0.85
CA GLN A 33 -4.14 2.04 -1.30
C GLN A 33 -4.69 3.45 -1.55
N ILE A 34 -3.87 4.45 -1.23
CA ILE A 34 -4.12 5.87 -1.46
C ILE A 34 -3.01 6.41 -2.36
N PRO A 35 -3.25 7.49 -3.11
CA PRO A 35 -2.34 7.96 -4.17
C PRO A 35 -1.13 8.71 -3.63
N LEU A 36 -0.44 8.15 -2.64
CA LEU A 36 0.80 8.70 -2.09
C LEU A 36 2.00 8.22 -2.88
N ASP A 37 2.95 9.10 -3.15
CA ASP A 37 4.28 8.72 -3.62
C ASP A 37 5.04 8.05 -2.45
N PRO A 38 5.55 6.81 -2.58
CA PRO A 38 6.26 6.12 -1.51
C PRO A 38 7.52 6.85 -1.00
N ALA A 39 8.15 7.67 -1.84
CA ALA A 39 9.37 8.40 -1.50
C ALA A 39 9.08 9.69 -0.73
N THR A 40 7.99 10.40 -1.05
CA THR A 40 7.65 11.68 -0.41
C THR A 40 6.58 11.56 0.66
N MET A 41 5.76 10.49 0.62
CA MET A 41 4.56 10.30 1.43
C MET A 41 3.52 11.43 1.25
N GLU A 42 3.56 12.11 0.11
CA GLU A 42 2.59 13.14 -0.31
C GLU A 42 1.70 12.62 -1.44
N VAL A 43 0.50 13.22 -1.57
CA VAL A 43 -0.42 12.87 -2.68
C VAL A 43 0.21 13.31 -4.00
N VAL A 44 0.25 12.40 -4.98
CA VAL A 44 0.77 12.72 -6.32
C VAL A 44 0.00 13.88 -6.96
N ALA A 45 0.75 14.77 -7.62
CA ALA A 45 0.16 15.89 -8.34
C ALA A 45 -0.70 15.41 -9.53
N GLY A 46 -1.68 16.22 -9.91
CA GLY A 46 -2.63 15.90 -10.98
C GLY A 46 -4.05 15.72 -10.44
N GLY A 47 -4.85 14.96 -11.17
CA GLY A 47 -6.26 14.70 -10.84
C GLY A 47 -6.54 13.21 -10.69
N ILE A 48 -7.78 12.84 -10.99
CA ILE A 48 -8.26 11.46 -10.81
C ILE A 48 -7.44 10.44 -11.61
N SER A 49 -6.92 10.79 -12.78
CA SER A 49 -6.13 9.85 -13.60
C SER A 49 -4.79 9.53 -12.96
N GLU A 50 -4.04 10.54 -12.52
CA GLU A 50 -2.73 10.38 -11.90
C GLU A 50 -2.84 9.66 -10.55
N GLN A 51 -3.84 10.03 -9.75
CA GLN A 51 -4.12 9.37 -8.48
C GLN A 51 -4.55 7.92 -8.66
N THR A 52 -5.41 7.62 -9.64
CA THR A 52 -5.81 6.23 -9.96
C THR A 52 -4.65 5.38 -10.44
N LYS A 53 -3.68 5.98 -11.15
CA LYS A 53 -2.47 5.26 -11.60
C LYS A 53 -1.52 4.93 -10.44
N GLN A 54 -1.49 5.77 -9.41
CA GLN A 54 -0.61 5.59 -8.26
C GLN A 54 -1.13 4.54 -7.25
N VAL A 55 -2.45 4.41 -7.14
CA VAL A 55 -3.15 3.37 -6.35
C VAL A 55 -2.93 2.00 -6.96
#